data_AF-A0A819SAD2-F1
#
_entry.id   AF-A0A819SAD2-F1
#
_cell.length_a   1.000
_cell.length_b   1.000
_cell.length_c   1.000
_cell.angle_alpha   90.00
_cell.angle_beta   90.00
_cell.angle_gamma   90.00
#
_symmetry.space_group_name_H-M   'P 1'
#
loop_
_entity.id
_entity.type
_entity.pdbx_description
1 polymer ?
#
loop_
_entity_poly.entity_id
_entity_poly.type
_entity_poly.pdbx_seq_one_letter_code
_entity_poly.pdbx_strand_id
1 'polypeptide(L)'
;MDPLYLTPEDMTELFDKVLSNLRIEIRPHYENWCKTIQYKDVIEIEVYDTQTLCELVKELNKLNQERIKAKKKKIILRAAAGCIQQNKDRFKNFSNLESDSQYQTSFSVSPCVQAHIILHLIGKEFDKIEVNGVMVTVGPNVQIGQLEATLYKNKPGLSLPVAPLIPWVTLVGLAANAGHGTGLNQPAITGLIESITMVKANGELKTINKTDDDFNTINGAHLGLFGLVTQVTIKCIPAYKLKATTYAWSLNEFFTQVKDKNLYENNEYVSVMYIPTYHKRKQEREFINVHVMVAKQVSIQTDDLNWSENEQFHEDKHQLSQMNVHNILSKLNIPDFLRDVSLLIPYAMRLIASTQVGVLNSSPSIKIGPSYQIAHYQRQFPRELDDIDFLFPVKQPKEMLKAFDMIINTLENYRSRFYYPVSFAVYIRMFKGTNGGLSTSSHQPDEYIAAIDIVTDPKSIYYQLLPKEREEGKPNKFKEDIQEYFMDPNNKFYAKPHWGKTLPFNTNYAELYGNDFKKFIHVAENCLYSRAGDPNEYLIQQREIQNRAEQFFQELRKLVEQTTQKNIDDKTTLN
;
A
#
# COMPACT_ATOMS: atom_id res chain seq x y z
N MET A 1 -26.81 11.92 1.90
CA MET A 1 -26.02 12.72 0.93
C MET A 1 -24.61 12.18 0.97
N ASP A 2 -23.93 12.13 -0.18
CA ASP A 2 -22.52 11.75 -0.27
C ASP A 2 -21.69 12.60 0.72
N PRO A 3 -20.86 12.01 1.59
CA PRO A 3 -20.03 12.75 2.54
C PRO A 3 -19.08 13.76 1.87
N LEU A 4 -18.77 13.59 0.58
CA LEU A 4 -17.87 14.44 -0.21
C LEU A 4 -18.58 15.49 -1.05
N TYR A 5 -19.92 15.58 -1.00
CA TYR A 5 -20.65 16.55 -1.79
C TYR A 5 -20.48 17.98 -1.24
N LEU A 6 -19.93 18.87 -2.07
CA LEU A 6 -19.96 20.33 -1.87
C LEU A 6 -21.13 20.91 -2.66
N THR A 7 -21.93 21.77 -2.04
CA THR A 7 -22.99 22.50 -2.75
C THR A 7 -22.38 23.53 -3.70
N PRO A 8 -23.11 24.01 -4.72
CA PRO A 8 -22.63 25.11 -5.57
C PRO A 8 -22.18 26.34 -4.77
N GLU A 9 -22.86 26.69 -3.68
CA GLU A 9 -22.46 27.79 -2.80
C GLU A 9 -21.14 27.52 -2.07
N ASP A 10 -20.94 26.28 -1.60
CA ASP A 10 -19.68 25.87 -0.96
C ASP A 10 -18.50 25.89 -1.95
N MET A 11 -18.75 25.55 -3.22
CA MET A 11 -17.77 25.63 -4.30
C MET A 11 -17.39 27.07 -4.64
N THR A 12 -18.36 27.97 -4.76
CA THR A 12 -18.12 29.41 -4.96
C THR A 12 -17.35 30.00 -3.78
N GLU A 13 -17.74 29.67 -2.54
CA GLU A 13 -17.03 30.12 -1.34
C GLU A 13 -15.56 29.66 -1.33
N LEU A 14 -15.30 28.39 -1.66
CA LEU A 14 -13.95 27.86 -1.75
C LEU A 14 -13.13 28.55 -2.85
N PHE A 15 -13.72 28.74 -4.04
CA PHE A 15 -13.04 29.38 -5.15
C PHE A 15 -12.65 30.82 -4.81
N ASP A 16 -13.61 31.63 -4.36
CA ASP A 16 -13.41 33.07 -4.12
C ASP A 16 -12.47 33.35 -2.94
N LYS A 17 -12.49 32.51 -1.90
CA LYS A 17 -11.71 32.75 -0.68
C LYS A 17 -10.32 32.09 -0.71
N VAL A 18 -10.16 30.98 -1.43
CA VAL A 18 -8.94 30.17 -1.35
C VAL A 18 -8.26 30.05 -2.71
N LEU A 19 -8.99 29.73 -3.77
CA LEU A 19 -8.38 29.30 -5.04
C LEU A 19 -8.11 30.47 -6.00
N SER A 20 -8.92 31.54 -5.97
CA SER A 20 -8.91 32.62 -6.97
C SER A 20 -7.60 33.41 -7.06
N ASN A 21 -6.83 33.43 -5.97
CA ASN A 21 -5.58 34.18 -5.86
C ASN A 21 -4.33 33.29 -6.04
N LEU A 22 -4.52 31.99 -6.27
CA LEU A 22 -3.43 31.03 -6.38
C LEU A 22 -3.22 30.61 -7.83
N ARG A 23 -1.95 30.41 -8.21
CA ARG A 23 -1.61 29.84 -9.50
C ARG A 23 -1.67 28.31 -9.41
N ILE A 24 -2.85 27.75 -9.66
CA ILE A 24 -3.12 26.30 -9.61
C ILE A 24 -3.96 25.87 -10.83
N GLU A 25 -3.83 24.60 -11.24
CA GLU A 25 -4.71 23.98 -12.23
C GLU A 25 -5.79 23.16 -11.52
N ILE A 26 -7.06 23.26 -11.96
CA ILE A 26 -8.20 22.55 -11.35
C ILE A 26 -8.79 21.54 -12.35
N ARG A 27 -9.08 20.31 -11.88
CA ARG A 27 -9.80 19.29 -12.66
C ARG A 27 -11.00 18.70 -11.89
N PRO A 28 -12.09 18.29 -12.58
CA PRO A 28 -13.35 17.90 -11.93
C PRO A 28 -13.48 16.40 -11.61
N HIS A 29 -12.45 15.60 -11.83
CA HIS A 29 -12.52 14.14 -11.67
C HIS A 29 -11.18 13.58 -11.18
N TYR A 30 -11.24 12.59 -10.27
CA TYR A 30 -10.09 11.87 -9.77
C TYR A 30 -10.25 10.35 -9.95
N GLU A 31 -9.19 9.71 -10.44
CA GLU A 31 -9.05 8.25 -10.52
C GLU A 31 -7.61 7.86 -10.10
N ASN A 32 -7.47 6.90 -9.19
CA ASN A 32 -6.17 6.32 -8.83
C ASN A 32 -5.71 5.27 -9.88
N TRP A 33 -4.43 4.86 -9.84
CA TRP A 33 -3.87 3.93 -10.83
C TRP A 33 -4.67 2.63 -10.94
N CYS A 34 -4.99 2.04 -9.78
CA CYS A 34 -5.72 0.77 -9.65
C CYS A 34 -7.24 0.88 -9.92
N LYS A 35 -7.76 2.06 -10.26
CA LYS A 35 -9.20 2.34 -10.45
C LYS A 35 -10.13 1.93 -9.29
N THR A 36 -9.58 1.61 -8.13
CA THR A 36 -10.35 1.25 -6.93
C THR A 36 -10.92 2.48 -6.24
N ILE A 37 -10.38 3.66 -6.55
CA ILE A 37 -10.83 4.95 -6.03
C ILE A 37 -11.18 5.83 -7.21
N GLN A 38 -12.47 6.06 -7.40
CA GLN A 38 -13.02 6.97 -8.38
C GLN A 38 -13.99 7.90 -7.67
N TYR A 39 -13.71 9.19 -7.74
CA TYR A 39 -14.61 10.20 -7.19
C TYR A 39 -15.21 11.02 -8.31
N LYS A 40 -16.53 11.19 -8.23
CA LYS A 40 -17.27 12.22 -8.96
C LYS A 40 -17.36 13.43 -8.04
N ASP A 41 -17.30 14.64 -8.58
CA ASP A 41 -17.45 15.89 -7.82
C ASP A 41 -16.32 16.18 -6.80
N VAL A 42 -15.10 15.69 -7.07
CA VAL A 42 -13.88 16.05 -6.33
C VAL A 42 -13.08 17.07 -7.13
N ILE A 43 -12.49 18.04 -6.42
CA ILE A 43 -11.59 19.03 -7.01
C ILE A 43 -10.18 18.47 -6.97
N GLU A 44 -9.59 18.25 -8.13
CA GLU A 44 -8.17 17.97 -8.22
C GLU A 44 -7.41 19.28 -8.46
N ILE A 45 -6.34 19.52 -7.71
CA ILE A 45 -5.50 20.72 -7.83
C ILE A 45 -4.03 20.37 -7.99
N GLU A 46 -3.30 21.17 -8.75
CA GLU A 46 -1.86 21.07 -8.90
C GLU A 46 -1.14 22.27 -8.25
N VAL A 47 -0.09 22.00 -7.46
CA VAL A 47 0.70 23.01 -6.74
C VAL A 47 2.17 22.92 -7.15
N TYR A 48 2.75 24.06 -7.52
CA TYR A 48 4.08 24.15 -8.14
C TYR A 48 5.24 24.40 -7.17
N ASP A 49 4.97 24.81 -5.94
CA ASP A 49 6.00 25.11 -4.94
C ASP A 49 5.44 25.11 -3.51
N THR A 50 6.33 24.99 -2.54
CA THR A 50 6.05 24.85 -1.12
C THR A 50 5.50 26.14 -0.53
N GLN A 51 5.85 27.30 -1.08
CA GLN A 51 5.29 28.57 -0.62
C GLN A 51 3.79 28.64 -0.93
N THR A 52 3.42 28.37 -2.19
CA THR A 52 2.03 28.28 -2.63
C THR A 52 1.26 27.21 -1.84
N LEU A 53 1.90 26.07 -1.54
CA LEU A 53 1.34 25.03 -0.69
C LEU A 53 1.01 25.52 0.72
N CYS A 54 1.95 26.22 1.36
CA CYS A 54 1.77 26.80 2.69
C CYS A 54 0.64 27.83 2.69
N GLU A 55 0.57 28.71 1.69
CA GLU A 55 -0.48 29.73 1.52
C GLU A 55 -1.86 29.07 1.33
N LEU A 56 -1.96 28.08 0.44
CA LEU A 56 -3.18 27.29 0.22
C LEU A 56 -3.69 26.66 1.52
N VAL A 57 -2.82 25.96 2.25
CA VAL A 57 -3.20 25.28 3.49
C VAL A 57 -3.64 26.28 4.56
N LYS A 58 -2.97 27.43 4.64
CA LYS A 58 -3.31 28.51 5.58
C LYS A 58 -4.69 29.11 5.29
N GLU A 59 -4.99 29.47 4.04
CA GLU A 59 -6.29 30.03 3.66
C GLU A 59 -7.41 28.99 3.79
N LEU A 60 -7.15 27.73 3.43
CA LEU A 60 -8.11 26.64 3.62
C LEU A 60 -8.42 26.41 5.11
N ASN A 61 -7.40 26.47 5.97
CA ASN A 61 -7.60 26.36 7.41
C ASN A 61 -8.44 27.52 7.94
N LYS A 62 -8.15 28.76 7.53
CA LYS A 62 -8.96 29.93 7.90
C LYS A 62 -10.42 29.77 7.48
N LEU A 63 -10.68 29.36 6.23
CA LEU A 63 -12.02 29.04 5.75
C LEU A 63 -12.68 27.96 6.61
N ASN A 64 -11.95 26.89 6.93
CA ASN A 64 -12.47 25.83 7.78
C ASN A 64 -12.83 26.32 9.19
N GLN A 65 -12.06 27.24 9.78
CA GLN A 65 -12.42 27.85 11.07
C GLN A 65 -13.72 28.66 10.98
N GLU A 66 -13.91 29.44 9.91
CA GLU A 66 -15.17 30.17 9.65
C GLU A 66 -16.35 29.20 9.49
N ARG A 67 -16.17 28.14 8.71
CA ARG A 67 -17.18 27.10 8.47
C ARG A 67 -17.56 26.37 9.75
N ILE A 68 -16.61 26.03 10.60
CA ILE A 68 -16.87 25.41 11.93
C ILE A 68 -17.74 26.33 12.78
N LYS A 69 -17.40 27.63 12.87
CA LYS A 69 -18.20 28.62 13.61
C LYS A 69 -19.61 28.73 13.06
N ALA A 70 -19.77 28.63 11.74
CA ALA A 70 -21.05 28.61 11.05
C ALA A 70 -21.76 27.24 11.06
N LYS A 71 -21.23 26.23 11.76
CA LYS A 71 -21.74 24.84 11.79
C LYS A 71 -21.84 24.19 10.40
N LYS A 72 -20.99 24.61 9.46
CA LYS A 72 -20.81 23.98 8.15
C LYS A 72 -19.74 22.88 8.22
N LYS A 73 -19.80 21.92 7.28
CA LYS A 73 -18.78 20.87 7.14
C LYS A 73 -17.43 21.46 6.74
N LYS A 74 -16.34 20.89 7.28
CA LYS A 74 -14.98 21.20 6.86
C LYS A 74 -14.72 20.71 5.43
N ILE A 75 -13.93 21.46 4.70
CA ILE A 75 -13.35 21.05 3.42
C ILE A 75 -12.05 20.31 3.72
N ILE A 76 -11.92 19.11 3.15
CA ILE A 76 -10.81 18.19 3.42
C ILE A 76 -9.90 18.18 2.19
N LEU A 77 -8.62 18.42 2.42
CA LEU A 77 -7.55 18.39 1.43
C LEU A 77 -6.67 17.17 1.67
N ARG A 78 -6.33 16.43 0.61
CA ARG A 78 -5.43 15.26 0.67
C ARG A 78 -4.45 15.31 -0.47
N ALA A 79 -3.16 15.13 -0.19
CA ALA A 79 -2.18 14.89 -1.25
C ALA A 79 -2.36 13.49 -1.86
N ALA A 80 -2.30 13.40 -3.19
CA ALA A 80 -2.12 12.14 -3.90
C ALA A 80 -0.65 11.95 -4.26
N ALA A 81 -0.14 10.73 -4.07
CA ALA A 81 1.17 10.36 -4.58
C ALA A 81 1.17 10.32 -6.12
N GLY A 82 2.30 10.69 -6.71
CA GLY A 82 2.46 10.78 -8.16
C GLY A 82 2.00 12.13 -8.75
N CYS A 83 2.27 12.34 -10.04
CA CYS A 83 2.05 13.59 -10.76
C CYS A 83 1.43 13.31 -12.13
N ILE A 84 0.28 13.92 -12.42
CA ILE A 84 -0.52 13.67 -13.64
C ILE A 84 0.06 14.41 -14.86
N GLN A 85 0.79 15.50 -14.64
CA GLN A 85 1.46 16.25 -15.70
C GLN A 85 2.83 16.74 -15.23
N GLN A 86 3.89 16.01 -15.57
CA GLN A 86 5.11 16.55 -16.18
C GLN A 86 6.16 15.47 -16.40
N ASN A 87 6.75 15.53 -17.61
CA ASN A 87 7.85 14.74 -18.17
C ASN A 87 7.52 13.28 -18.56
N LYS A 88 7.06 13.11 -19.82
CA LYS A 88 7.28 11.88 -20.59
C LYS A 88 8.77 11.44 -20.59
N ASP A 89 9.67 12.37 -20.27
CA ASP A 89 11.12 12.16 -20.22
C ASP A 89 11.65 11.70 -18.85
N ARG A 90 10.83 11.70 -17.77
CA ARG A 90 11.24 11.22 -16.43
C ARG A 90 11.74 9.79 -16.49
N PHE A 91 11.20 9.01 -17.43
CA PHE A 91 11.45 7.58 -17.59
C PHE A 91 12.31 7.23 -18.79
N LYS A 92 12.56 8.16 -19.72
CA LYS A 92 13.38 7.91 -20.92
C LYS A 92 14.80 7.42 -20.62
N ASN A 93 15.32 7.72 -19.43
CA ASN A 93 16.64 7.27 -18.97
C ASN A 93 16.59 6.04 -18.05
N PHE A 94 15.39 5.49 -17.78
CA PHE A 94 15.15 4.41 -16.83
C PHE A 94 14.53 3.18 -17.50
N SER A 95 13.63 3.33 -18.47
CA SER A 95 13.19 2.23 -19.33
C SER A 95 12.95 2.72 -20.77
N ASN A 96 13.13 1.82 -21.74
CA ASN A 96 12.78 2.08 -23.14
C ASN A 96 11.28 1.84 -23.41
N LEU A 97 10.44 1.67 -22.38
CA LEU A 97 9.03 1.37 -22.53
C LEU A 97 8.21 2.66 -22.61
N GLU A 98 7.48 2.86 -23.73
CA GLU A 98 6.44 3.89 -23.88
C GLU A 98 5.38 3.85 -22.75
N SER A 99 5.29 2.71 -22.05
CA SER A 99 4.34 2.42 -20.98
C SER A 99 4.60 3.14 -19.65
N ASP A 100 5.77 3.72 -19.39
CA ASP A 100 6.05 4.31 -18.06
C ASP A 100 5.26 5.58 -17.77
N SER A 101 4.71 6.21 -18.81
CA SER A 101 3.74 7.31 -18.66
C SER A 101 2.45 6.90 -17.95
N GLN A 102 2.19 5.60 -17.80
CA GLN A 102 0.97 5.10 -17.16
C GLN A 102 1.07 5.16 -15.62
N TYR A 103 2.24 4.92 -15.03
CA TYR A 103 2.40 4.76 -13.58
C TYR A 103 2.62 6.09 -12.83
N GLN A 104 1.78 7.07 -13.12
CA GLN A 104 1.94 8.45 -12.69
C GLN A 104 1.03 8.86 -11.54
N THR A 105 0.02 8.05 -11.22
CA THR A 105 -0.97 8.34 -10.16
C THR A 105 -0.83 7.40 -8.97
N SER A 106 -1.54 7.70 -7.88
CA SER A 106 -1.50 6.92 -6.64
C SER A 106 -1.82 5.44 -6.87
N PHE A 107 -0.96 4.55 -6.36
CA PHE A 107 -1.15 3.10 -6.36
C PHE A 107 -1.96 2.60 -5.16
N SER A 108 -2.30 3.46 -4.20
CA SER A 108 -2.99 3.03 -2.99
C SER A 108 -4.36 2.45 -3.37
N VAL A 109 -4.59 1.19 -3.01
CA VAL A 109 -5.87 0.50 -3.25
C VAL A 109 -6.96 1.10 -2.37
N SER A 110 -6.62 1.39 -1.12
CA SER A 110 -7.49 2.11 -0.18
C SER A 110 -7.26 3.61 -0.24
N PRO A 111 -8.32 4.44 -0.11
CA PRO A 111 -8.16 5.88 -0.10
C PRO A 111 -7.48 6.40 1.17
N CYS A 112 -7.47 5.61 2.25
CA CYS A 112 -7.08 5.92 3.64
C CYS A 112 -7.85 7.11 4.25
N VAL A 113 -7.94 8.21 3.52
CA VAL A 113 -8.70 9.43 3.79
C VAL A 113 -9.51 9.79 2.55
N GLN A 114 -10.82 9.99 2.72
CA GLN A 114 -11.68 10.61 1.70
C GLN A 114 -11.52 12.14 1.77
N ALA A 115 -11.50 12.82 0.62
CA ALA A 115 -11.24 14.26 0.56
C ALA A 115 -12.06 14.95 -0.51
N HIS A 116 -12.36 16.23 -0.27
CA HIS A 116 -13.07 17.10 -1.22
C HIS A 116 -12.09 17.65 -2.26
N ILE A 117 -10.84 17.88 -1.84
CA ILE A 117 -9.76 18.35 -2.68
C ILE A 117 -8.64 17.30 -2.69
N ILE A 118 -8.25 16.87 -3.89
CA ILE A 118 -7.06 16.07 -4.12
C ILE A 118 -5.96 16.96 -4.66
N LEU A 119 -4.79 16.93 -4.04
CA LEU A 119 -3.67 17.80 -4.39
C LEU A 119 -2.52 17.00 -4.96
N HIS A 120 -1.96 17.49 -6.06
CA HIS A 120 -0.73 17.02 -6.67
C HIS A 120 0.36 18.06 -6.51
N LEU A 121 1.48 17.63 -5.97
CA LEU A 121 2.70 18.43 -5.90
C LEU A 121 3.44 18.23 -7.21
N ILE A 122 3.67 19.28 -8.02
CA ILE A 122 4.22 19.12 -9.38
C ILE A 122 5.46 19.97 -9.67
N GLY A 123 5.84 20.83 -8.72
CA GLY A 123 7.09 21.57 -8.73
C GLY A 123 8.34 20.71 -8.78
N LYS A 124 9.40 21.21 -9.43
CA LYS A 124 10.72 20.53 -9.51
C LYS A 124 11.32 20.20 -8.14
N GLU A 125 11.02 21.01 -7.13
CA GLU A 125 11.48 20.76 -5.76
C GLU A 125 10.89 19.49 -5.15
N PHE A 126 9.70 19.06 -5.58
CA PHE A 126 9.05 17.84 -5.09
C PHE A 126 9.59 16.56 -5.75
N ASP A 127 10.47 16.71 -6.75
CA ASP A 127 11.16 15.62 -7.45
C ASP A 127 12.64 15.53 -7.05
N LYS A 128 13.06 16.32 -6.07
CA LYS A 128 14.46 16.49 -5.73
C LYS A 128 15.01 15.23 -5.03
N ILE A 129 16.24 14.87 -5.41
CA ILE A 129 17.07 13.88 -4.72
C ILE A 129 18.39 14.58 -4.37
N GLU A 130 18.63 14.80 -3.08
CA GLU A 130 19.86 15.42 -2.59
C GLU A 130 20.66 14.41 -1.80
N VAL A 131 21.90 14.15 -2.23
CA VAL A 131 22.78 13.20 -1.57
C VAL A 131 23.80 13.94 -0.72
N ASN A 132 23.81 13.67 0.59
CA ASN A 132 24.79 14.17 1.54
C ASN A 132 25.41 13.01 2.34
N GLY A 133 26.52 12.47 1.83
CA GLY A 133 27.08 11.22 2.36
C GLY A 133 26.07 10.09 2.22
N VAL A 134 25.75 9.40 3.31
CA VAL A 134 24.72 8.33 3.33
C VAL A 134 23.30 8.85 3.60
N MET A 135 23.15 10.15 3.89
CA MET A 135 21.84 10.77 4.15
C MET A 135 21.32 11.37 2.85
N VAL A 136 20.11 10.97 2.45
CA VAL A 136 19.52 11.36 1.17
C VAL A 136 18.18 12.03 1.43
N THR A 137 18.04 13.29 1.01
CA THR A 137 16.75 14.00 1.05
C THR A 137 16.00 13.75 -0.25
N VAL A 138 14.74 13.36 -0.13
CA VAL A 138 13.90 12.86 -1.21
C VAL A 138 12.55 13.59 -1.19
N GLY A 139 12.17 14.17 -2.32
CA GLY A 139 10.85 14.79 -2.51
C GLY A 139 9.71 13.76 -2.67
N PRO A 140 8.45 14.17 -2.48
CA PRO A 140 7.28 13.28 -2.40
C PRO A 140 6.92 12.56 -3.69
N ASN A 141 7.39 13.06 -4.83
CA ASN A 141 7.13 12.47 -6.15
C ASN A 141 8.20 11.46 -6.60
N VAL A 142 9.32 11.38 -5.87
CA VAL A 142 10.42 10.51 -6.28
C VAL A 142 9.97 9.06 -6.12
N GLN A 143 9.91 8.37 -7.26
CA GLN A 143 9.64 6.94 -7.33
C GLN A 143 10.86 6.14 -6.90
N ILE A 144 10.62 4.97 -6.30
CA ILE A 144 11.70 4.16 -5.72
C ILE A 144 12.69 3.71 -6.80
N GLY A 145 12.22 3.25 -7.96
CA GLY A 145 13.11 2.83 -9.05
C GLY A 145 14.00 3.97 -9.55
N GLN A 146 13.46 5.19 -9.63
CA GLN A 146 14.23 6.40 -9.95
C GLN A 146 15.26 6.69 -8.86
N LEU A 147 14.85 6.67 -7.59
CA LEU A 147 15.71 6.91 -6.44
C LEU A 147 16.90 5.95 -6.44
N GLU A 148 16.64 4.64 -6.46
CA GLU A 148 17.70 3.64 -6.35
C GLU A 148 18.68 3.70 -7.54
N ALA A 149 18.17 3.92 -8.75
CA ALA A 149 19.01 4.08 -9.94
C ALA A 149 19.90 5.35 -9.84
N THR A 150 19.35 6.48 -9.38
CA THR A 150 20.11 7.71 -9.16
C THR A 150 21.17 7.52 -8.07
N LEU A 151 20.81 6.86 -6.97
CA LEU A 151 21.73 6.56 -5.87
C LEU A 151 22.88 5.65 -6.31
N TYR A 152 22.57 4.59 -7.07
CA TYR A 152 23.55 3.63 -7.55
C TYR A 152 24.58 4.28 -8.50
N LYS A 153 24.11 5.19 -9.37
CA LYS A 153 24.96 5.93 -10.33
C LYS A 153 25.75 7.09 -9.70
N ASN A 154 25.44 7.49 -8.47
CA ASN A 154 26.15 8.55 -7.77
C ASN A 154 27.61 8.16 -7.44
N LYS A 155 28.46 9.14 -7.08
CA LYS A 155 29.84 8.90 -6.63
C LYS A 155 30.10 9.55 -5.25
N PRO A 156 30.32 8.75 -4.18
CA PRO A 156 30.23 7.28 -4.15
C PRO A 156 28.79 6.79 -4.38
N GLY A 157 28.67 5.56 -4.92
CA GLY A 157 27.37 4.93 -5.18
C GLY A 157 26.70 4.48 -3.89
N LEU A 158 25.37 4.59 -3.83
CA LEU A 158 24.53 4.19 -2.70
C LEU A 158 23.42 3.24 -3.13
N SER A 159 22.80 2.57 -2.16
CA SER A 159 21.62 1.73 -2.36
C SER A 159 20.72 1.77 -1.13
N LEU A 160 19.44 1.44 -1.32
CA LEU A 160 18.57 1.16 -0.17
C LEU A 160 18.96 -0.22 0.40
N PRO A 161 18.94 -0.39 1.73
CA PRO A 161 19.21 -1.69 2.35
C PRO A 161 17.99 -2.63 2.23
N VAL A 162 16.80 -2.08 2.02
CA VAL A 162 15.54 -2.79 1.76
C VAL A 162 15.38 -3.06 0.26
N ALA A 163 14.66 -4.13 -0.09
CA ALA A 163 14.30 -4.47 -1.47
C ALA A 163 12.79 -4.25 -1.72
N PRO A 164 12.34 -3.02 -1.97
CA PRO A 164 10.98 -2.73 -2.42
C PRO A 164 10.77 -3.33 -3.82
N LEU A 165 9.65 -4.00 -4.06
CA LEU A 165 9.48 -4.77 -5.30
C LEU A 165 8.93 -3.95 -6.46
N ILE A 166 8.09 -2.94 -6.16
CA ILE A 166 7.42 -2.12 -7.16
C ILE A 166 8.23 -0.82 -7.35
N PRO A 167 8.83 -0.58 -8.52
CA PRO A 167 9.67 0.60 -8.73
C PRO A 167 8.86 1.90 -8.87
N TRP A 168 7.55 1.80 -9.13
CA TRP A 168 6.70 2.92 -9.56
C TRP A 168 6.00 3.68 -8.42
N VAL A 169 6.01 3.14 -7.20
CA VAL A 169 5.45 3.86 -6.06
C VAL A 169 6.44 4.92 -5.59
N THR A 170 5.95 6.05 -5.09
CA THR A 170 6.83 7.07 -4.49
C THR A 170 7.30 6.62 -3.13
N LEU A 171 8.53 6.99 -2.75
CA LEU A 171 9.09 6.64 -1.43
C LEU A 171 8.19 7.16 -0.30
N VAL A 172 7.76 8.43 -0.40
CA VAL A 172 6.89 9.07 0.58
C VAL A 172 5.50 8.43 0.60
N GLY A 173 4.92 8.12 -0.57
CA GLY A 173 3.62 7.44 -0.65
C GLY A 173 3.66 6.02 -0.07
N LEU A 174 4.75 5.29 -0.29
CA LEU A 174 4.94 3.96 0.30
C LEU A 174 5.09 4.06 1.84
N ALA A 175 5.87 5.04 2.32
CA ALA A 175 6.02 5.31 3.75
C ALA A 175 4.71 5.72 4.44
N ALA A 176 3.85 6.49 3.75
CA ALA A 176 2.55 6.94 4.26
C ALA A 176 1.68 5.80 4.77
N ASN A 177 1.76 4.65 4.11
CA ASN A 177 0.95 3.47 4.34
C ASN A 177 1.70 2.36 5.10
N ALA A 178 2.80 2.69 5.82
CA ALA A 178 3.69 1.72 6.45
C ALA A 178 4.23 0.64 5.49
N GLY A 179 4.43 1.02 4.23
CA GLY A 179 4.85 0.09 3.20
C GLY A 179 6.25 -0.47 3.44
N HIS A 180 6.49 -1.65 2.87
CA HIS A 180 7.71 -2.41 3.10
C HIS A 180 8.20 -3.08 1.81
N GLY A 181 9.46 -3.53 1.86
CA GLY A 181 10.03 -4.45 0.89
C GLY A 181 10.09 -5.86 1.45
N THR A 182 11.09 -6.61 1.02
CA THR A 182 11.52 -7.86 1.66
C THR A 182 12.90 -7.69 2.29
N GLY A 183 13.23 -8.57 3.22
CA GLY A 183 14.59 -8.77 3.72
C GLY A 183 14.57 -9.06 5.21
N LEU A 184 15.00 -10.26 5.64
CA LEU A 184 14.73 -10.77 6.99
C LEU A 184 15.20 -9.80 8.09
N ASN A 185 16.35 -9.17 7.90
CA ASN A 185 16.95 -8.22 8.84
C ASN A 185 16.73 -6.75 8.45
N GLN A 186 15.88 -6.48 7.46
CA GLN A 186 15.64 -5.14 6.91
C GLN A 186 14.34 -4.54 7.46
N PRO A 187 14.31 -3.23 7.74
CA PRO A 187 13.11 -2.59 8.28
C PRO A 187 12.01 -2.44 7.21
N ALA A 188 10.85 -1.93 7.61
CA ALA A 188 9.93 -1.31 6.66
C ALA A 188 10.56 -0.01 6.10
N ILE A 189 9.94 0.60 5.08
CA ILE A 189 10.47 1.83 4.45
C ILE A 189 10.60 2.96 5.46
N THR A 190 9.65 3.03 6.40
CA THR A 190 9.63 4.03 7.48
C THR A 190 10.84 3.92 8.40
N GLY A 191 11.44 2.73 8.55
CA GLY A 191 12.67 2.56 9.34
C GLY A 191 13.92 3.15 8.70
N LEU A 192 13.87 3.54 7.42
CA LEU A 192 14.96 4.27 6.75
C LEU A 192 14.92 5.77 7.02
N ILE A 193 13.76 6.30 7.42
CA ILE A 193 13.51 7.73 7.55
C ILE A 193 14.16 8.26 8.82
N GLU A 194 14.93 9.33 8.64
CA GLU A 194 15.67 10.04 9.69
C GLU A 194 15.00 11.39 10.01
N SER A 195 14.32 12.01 9.03
CA SER A 195 13.52 13.22 9.22
C SER A 195 12.38 13.32 8.20
N ILE A 196 11.34 14.07 8.57
CA ILE A 196 10.18 14.38 7.71
C ILE A 196 9.95 15.88 7.77
N THR A 197 9.84 16.54 6.61
CA THR A 197 9.34 17.92 6.52
C THR A 197 7.94 17.90 5.92
N MET A 198 7.05 18.64 6.56
CA MET A 198 5.65 18.71 6.16
C MET A 198 5.07 20.11 6.39
N VAL A 199 4.06 20.45 5.59
CA VAL A 199 3.19 21.60 5.84
C VAL A 199 2.07 21.14 6.78
N LYS A 200 2.04 21.70 7.99
CA LYS A 200 0.99 21.45 8.99
C LYS A 200 -0.29 22.20 8.62
N ALA A 201 -1.40 21.90 9.29
CA ALA A 201 -2.70 22.51 8.99
C ALA A 201 -2.75 24.04 9.16
N ASN A 202 -1.83 24.64 9.91
CA ASN A 202 -1.71 26.11 10.01
C ASN A 202 -0.92 26.75 8.86
N GLY A 203 -0.44 25.97 7.89
CA GLY A 203 0.42 26.42 6.80
C GLY A 203 1.89 26.55 7.18
N GLU A 204 2.29 26.16 8.40
CA GLU A 204 3.69 26.17 8.82
C GLU A 204 4.43 24.96 8.25
N LEU A 205 5.56 25.22 7.60
CA LEU A 205 6.53 24.19 7.21
C LEU A 205 7.35 23.77 8.43
N LYS A 206 7.22 22.52 8.86
CA LYS A 206 7.94 21.96 10.01
C LYS A 206 8.74 20.73 9.60
N THR A 207 9.98 20.65 10.06
CA THR A 207 10.79 19.43 10.02
C THR A 207 10.79 18.77 11.39
N ILE A 208 10.55 17.46 11.44
CA ILE A 208 10.71 16.62 12.62
C ILE A 208 11.72 15.52 12.34
N ASN A 209 12.41 15.04 13.37
CA ASN A 209 13.38 13.96 13.29
C ASN A 209 13.31 13.07 14.54
N LYS A 210 14.19 12.07 14.64
CA LYS A 210 14.19 11.10 15.76
C LYS A 210 14.29 11.70 17.17
N THR A 211 14.69 12.98 17.32
CA THR A 211 14.70 13.68 18.62
C THR A 211 13.33 14.27 19.00
N ASP A 212 12.37 14.33 18.09
CA ASP A 212 11.00 14.77 18.38
C ASP A 212 10.15 13.61 18.95
N ASP A 213 9.44 13.86 20.05
CA ASP A 213 8.60 12.85 20.73
C ASP A 213 7.49 12.24 19.85
N ASP A 214 7.05 13.02 18.86
CA ASP A 214 5.98 12.67 17.93
C ASP A 214 6.50 11.93 16.69
N PHE A 215 7.82 11.90 16.46
CA PHE A 215 8.41 11.37 15.22
C PHE A 215 8.01 9.93 14.96
N ASN A 216 8.16 9.03 15.94
CA ASN A 216 7.81 7.61 15.74
C ASN A 216 6.31 7.40 15.48
N THR A 217 5.45 8.25 16.05
CA THR A 217 4.00 8.21 15.81
C THR A 217 3.66 8.60 14.38
N ILE A 218 4.28 9.67 13.89
CA ILE A 218 4.06 10.19 12.53
C ILE A 218 4.68 9.26 11.50
N ASN A 219 5.95 8.89 11.70
CA ASN A 219 6.73 8.07 10.78
C ASN A 219 6.18 6.64 10.62
N GLY A 220 5.57 6.08 11.67
CA GLY A 220 5.08 4.69 11.66
C GLY A 220 4.04 4.38 10.58
N ALA A 221 3.15 5.33 10.28
CA ALA A 221 2.23 5.34 9.12
C ALA A 221 1.49 6.69 9.11
N HIS A 222 1.95 7.70 8.37
CA HIS A 222 1.36 9.03 8.50
C HIS A 222 -0.05 9.17 7.88
N LEU A 223 -0.43 8.29 6.93
CA LEU A 223 -1.74 8.24 6.25
C LEU A 223 -2.24 9.57 5.64
N GLY A 224 -1.35 10.56 5.53
CA GLY A 224 -1.68 11.95 5.14
C GLY A 224 -2.40 12.78 6.23
N LEU A 225 -2.44 12.32 7.49
CA LEU A 225 -3.25 12.94 8.55
C LEU A 225 -2.53 13.99 9.40
N PHE A 226 -1.19 14.04 9.35
CA PHE A 226 -0.39 14.98 10.16
C PHE A 226 0.01 16.26 9.40
N GLY A 227 -0.26 16.32 8.10
CA GLY A 227 0.20 17.38 7.22
C GLY A 227 0.60 16.86 5.84
N LEU A 228 0.97 17.77 4.96
CA LEU A 228 1.40 17.47 3.60
C LEU A 228 2.93 17.34 3.58
N VAL A 229 3.44 16.12 3.42
CA VAL A 229 4.88 15.84 3.40
C VAL A 229 5.51 16.39 2.13
N THR A 230 6.52 17.25 2.27
CA THR A 230 7.24 17.88 1.15
C THR A 230 8.64 17.33 0.94
N GLN A 231 9.22 16.67 1.95
CA GLN A 231 10.44 15.88 1.81
C GLN A 231 10.61 14.90 2.98
N VAL A 232 11.41 13.87 2.74
CA VAL A 232 11.93 12.98 3.80
C VAL A 232 13.45 12.87 3.63
N THR A 233 14.19 12.78 4.73
CA THR A 233 15.59 12.36 4.68
C THR A 233 15.68 10.90 5.09
N ILE A 234 16.32 10.07 4.26
CA ILE A 234 16.56 8.65 4.53
C ILE A 234 18.04 8.34 4.70
N LYS A 235 18.34 7.23 5.37
CA LYS A 235 19.68 6.67 5.46
C LYS A 235 19.86 5.52 4.47
N CYS A 236 20.81 5.71 3.55
CA CYS A 236 21.22 4.71 2.57
C CYS A 236 22.48 3.96 3.03
N ILE A 237 22.88 2.94 2.26
CA ILE A 237 24.13 2.20 2.46
C ILE A 237 24.99 2.28 1.19
N PRO A 238 26.30 1.97 1.25
CA PRO A 238 27.13 1.86 0.05
C PRO A 238 26.49 0.93 -0.99
N ALA A 239 26.63 1.29 -2.27
CA ALA A 239 26.07 0.50 -3.36
C ALA A 239 26.62 -0.94 -3.37
N TYR A 240 25.73 -1.88 -3.67
CA TYR A 240 26.01 -3.32 -3.72
C TYR A 240 25.32 -3.96 -4.92
N LYS A 241 25.80 -5.12 -5.35
CA LYS A 241 25.09 -5.96 -6.32
C LYS A 241 24.29 -7.04 -5.60
N LEU A 242 23.28 -7.59 -6.24
CA LEU A 242 22.56 -8.74 -5.74
C LEU A 242 22.86 -9.96 -6.60
N LYS A 243 23.14 -11.09 -5.93
CA LYS A 243 23.05 -12.42 -6.52
C LYS A 243 21.70 -13.01 -6.18
N ALA A 244 20.82 -13.10 -7.18
CA ALA A 244 19.51 -13.71 -7.04
C ALA A 244 19.48 -15.12 -7.63
N THR A 245 18.71 -16.01 -7.01
CA THR A 245 18.38 -17.33 -7.55
C THR A 245 16.88 -17.55 -7.47
N THR A 246 16.29 -17.97 -8.58
CA THR A 246 14.86 -18.23 -8.69
C THR A 246 14.60 -19.72 -8.83
N TYR A 247 13.64 -20.21 -8.05
CA TYR A 247 13.23 -21.60 -7.98
C TYR A 247 11.73 -21.74 -8.28
N ALA A 248 11.38 -22.87 -8.87
CA ALA A 248 10.01 -23.38 -8.93
C ALA A 248 9.91 -24.63 -8.07
N TRP A 249 9.04 -24.58 -7.08
CA TRP A 249 8.86 -25.62 -6.10
C TRP A 249 7.39 -26.03 -6.01
N SER A 250 7.17 -27.21 -5.46
CA SER A 250 5.88 -27.58 -4.90
C SER A 250 5.72 -27.00 -3.50
N LEU A 251 4.49 -26.99 -2.97
CA LEU A 251 4.26 -26.59 -1.58
C LEU A 251 5.05 -27.47 -0.60
N ASN A 252 5.15 -28.78 -0.82
CA ASN A 252 5.92 -29.66 0.04
C ASN A 252 7.41 -29.29 0.07
N GLU A 253 7.98 -28.98 -1.10
CA GLU A 253 9.38 -28.55 -1.20
C GLU A 253 9.57 -27.20 -0.50
N PHE A 254 8.70 -26.22 -0.75
CA PHE A 254 8.76 -24.94 -0.04
C PHE A 254 8.68 -25.09 1.48
N PHE A 255 7.74 -25.91 1.98
CA PHE A 255 7.62 -26.16 3.43
C PHE A 255 8.88 -26.84 3.99
N THR A 256 9.48 -27.78 3.26
CA THR A 256 10.75 -28.43 3.63
C THR A 256 11.89 -27.42 3.67
N GLN A 257 11.99 -26.54 2.66
CA GLN A 257 13.04 -25.51 2.60
C GLN A 257 12.95 -24.54 3.79
N VAL A 258 11.73 -24.15 4.19
CA VAL A 258 11.51 -23.26 5.33
C VAL A 258 11.73 -23.97 6.67
N LYS A 259 11.24 -25.21 6.85
CA LYS A 259 11.33 -25.93 8.14
C LYS A 259 12.69 -26.53 8.41
N ASP A 260 13.29 -27.14 7.39
CA ASP A 260 14.40 -28.08 7.55
C ASP A 260 15.71 -27.57 6.92
N LYS A 261 15.63 -26.53 6.08
CA LYS A 261 16.80 -25.96 5.36
C LYS A 261 17.05 -24.48 5.64
N ASN A 262 16.32 -23.89 6.58
CA ASN A 262 16.52 -22.50 7.03
C ASN A 262 16.53 -21.49 5.87
N LEU A 263 15.55 -21.59 4.96
CA LEU A 263 15.46 -20.78 3.73
C LEU A 263 15.67 -19.27 3.99
N TYR A 264 15.02 -18.74 5.03
CA TYR A 264 15.03 -17.30 5.33
C TYR A 264 16.30 -16.89 6.06
N GLU A 265 16.83 -17.73 6.94
CA GLU A 265 18.05 -17.44 7.68
C GLU A 265 19.29 -17.52 6.78
N ASN A 266 19.24 -18.37 5.75
CA ASN A 266 20.32 -18.56 4.80
C ASN A 266 20.36 -17.50 3.69
N ASN A 267 19.34 -16.65 3.53
CA ASN A 267 19.24 -15.68 2.45
C ASN A 267 18.78 -14.32 2.98
N GLU A 268 19.37 -13.24 2.51
CA GLU A 268 19.02 -11.91 3.02
C GLU A 268 17.63 -11.47 2.57
N TYR A 269 17.27 -11.81 1.33
CA TYR A 269 15.98 -11.49 0.74
C TYR A 269 15.33 -12.77 0.23
N VAL A 270 14.05 -12.96 0.56
CA VAL A 270 13.25 -14.10 0.10
C VAL A 270 11.86 -13.60 -0.26
N SER A 271 11.43 -13.84 -1.49
CA SER A 271 10.08 -13.54 -1.95
C SER A 271 9.42 -14.78 -2.52
N VAL A 272 8.18 -15.02 -2.13
CA VAL A 272 7.43 -16.22 -2.49
C VAL A 272 6.11 -15.82 -3.14
N MET A 273 5.75 -16.53 -4.20
CA MET A 273 4.45 -16.44 -4.85
C MET A 273 3.88 -17.85 -5.03
N TYR A 274 2.70 -18.10 -4.49
CA TYR A 274 1.95 -19.35 -4.62
C TYR A 274 0.72 -19.14 -5.49
N ILE A 275 0.53 -20.01 -6.48
CA ILE A 275 -0.60 -19.95 -7.40
C ILE A 275 -1.54 -21.14 -7.07
N PRO A 276 -2.74 -20.91 -6.54
CA PRO A 276 -3.63 -22.01 -6.17
C PRO A 276 -4.16 -22.71 -7.42
N THR A 277 -3.77 -23.97 -7.62
CA THR A 277 -4.15 -24.74 -8.83
C THR A 277 -5.46 -25.50 -8.68
N TYR A 278 -6.03 -25.47 -7.47
CA TYR A 278 -7.22 -26.21 -7.10
C TYR A 278 -7.12 -27.65 -7.58
N HIS A 279 -6.04 -28.33 -7.25
CA HIS A 279 -5.99 -29.78 -7.23
C HIS A 279 -6.55 -30.29 -5.90
N LYS A 280 -6.81 -31.60 -5.78
CA LYS A 280 -7.08 -32.15 -4.43
C LYS A 280 -5.78 -32.05 -3.62
N ARG A 281 -5.89 -31.94 -2.29
CA ARG A 281 -4.79 -31.63 -1.37
C ARG A 281 -3.46 -32.28 -1.69
N LYS A 282 -3.45 -33.61 -1.90
CA LYS A 282 -2.23 -34.36 -2.18
C LYS A 282 -1.56 -33.85 -3.46
N GLN A 283 -2.32 -33.77 -4.55
CA GLN A 283 -1.79 -33.28 -5.82
C GLN A 283 -1.44 -31.79 -5.76
N GLU A 284 -2.22 -30.96 -5.06
CA GLU A 284 -1.91 -29.53 -4.88
C GLU A 284 -0.55 -29.33 -4.21
N ARG A 285 -0.22 -30.20 -3.24
CA ARG A 285 1.05 -30.13 -2.51
C ARG A 285 2.26 -30.63 -3.27
N GLU A 286 2.05 -31.49 -4.27
CA GLU A 286 3.08 -32.06 -5.14
C GLU A 286 3.25 -31.27 -6.44
N PHE A 287 2.22 -30.53 -6.86
CA PHE A 287 2.25 -29.70 -8.07
C PHE A 287 3.23 -28.53 -7.91
N ILE A 288 3.90 -28.17 -9.00
CA ILE A 288 4.90 -27.11 -9.01
C ILE A 288 4.20 -25.78 -9.29
N ASN A 289 3.85 -25.08 -8.22
CA ASN A 289 3.03 -23.86 -8.20
C ASN A 289 3.54 -22.80 -7.20
N VAL A 290 4.76 -22.97 -6.67
CA VAL A 290 5.41 -21.98 -5.81
C VAL A 290 6.64 -21.42 -6.51
N HIS A 291 6.64 -20.13 -6.82
CA HIS A 291 7.79 -19.39 -7.31
C HIS A 291 8.52 -18.75 -6.13
N VAL A 292 9.81 -19.05 -5.97
CA VAL A 292 10.63 -18.51 -4.89
C VAL A 292 11.85 -17.82 -5.46
N MET A 293 12.03 -16.55 -5.13
CA MET A 293 13.26 -15.80 -5.39
C MET A 293 14.00 -15.59 -4.09
N VAL A 294 15.28 -15.99 -4.06
CA VAL A 294 16.20 -15.67 -2.96
C VAL A 294 17.31 -14.77 -3.47
N ALA A 295 17.81 -13.85 -2.65
CA ALA A 295 18.95 -13.02 -3.01
C ALA A 295 19.90 -12.74 -1.83
N LYS A 296 21.15 -12.47 -2.18
CA LYS A 296 22.22 -12.02 -1.28
C LYS A 296 22.96 -10.84 -1.88
N GLN A 297 23.38 -9.92 -1.04
CA GLN A 297 24.32 -8.86 -1.36
C GLN A 297 25.67 -9.47 -1.72
N VAL A 298 26.24 -8.97 -2.81
CA VAL A 298 27.60 -9.26 -3.25
C VAL A 298 28.29 -7.93 -3.54
N SER A 299 29.62 -7.97 -3.61
CA SER A 299 30.39 -6.77 -3.84
C SER A 299 30.00 -6.09 -5.16
N ILE A 300 30.08 -4.76 -5.20
CA ILE A 300 29.91 -4.00 -6.44
C ILE A 300 30.96 -4.38 -7.52
N GLN A 301 32.10 -4.96 -7.12
CA GLN A 301 33.12 -5.46 -8.05
C GLN A 301 32.85 -6.87 -8.57
N THR A 302 31.83 -7.57 -8.08
CA THR A 302 31.46 -8.89 -8.60
C THR A 302 31.00 -8.77 -10.04
N ASP A 303 31.51 -9.63 -10.93
CA ASP A 303 31.10 -9.67 -12.32
C ASP A 303 29.61 -9.96 -12.45
N ASP A 304 28.97 -9.30 -13.42
CA ASP A 304 27.58 -9.57 -13.73
C ASP A 304 27.41 -10.97 -14.33
N LEU A 305 26.28 -11.60 -14.06
CA LEU A 305 25.97 -12.95 -14.54
C LEU A 305 24.52 -13.01 -14.99
N ASN A 306 24.28 -13.45 -16.23
CA ASN A 306 22.94 -13.55 -16.84
C ASN A 306 22.11 -12.26 -16.63
N TRP A 307 22.79 -11.12 -16.72
CA TRP A 307 22.24 -9.78 -16.63
C TRP A 307 22.94 -8.92 -17.68
N SER A 308 22.20 -8.06 -18.36
CA SER A 308 22.77 -7.04 -19.23
C SER A 308 22.10 -5.69 -19.04
N GLU A 309 22.84 -4.62 -19.33
CA GLU A 309 22.34 -3.26 -19.23
C GLU A 309 21.22 -2.97 -20.26
N ASN A 310 21.23 -3.66 -21.41
CA ASN A 310 20.16 -3.58 -22.41
C ASN A 310 18.92 -4.44 -22.05
N GLU A 311 19.06 -5.40 -21.14
CA GLU A 311 17.94 -6.08 -20.45
C GLU A 311 17.35 -5.22 -19.32
N GLN A 312 17.70 -3.92 -19.25
CA GLN A 312 16.97 -2.89 -18.52
C GLN A 312 15.47 -3.10 -18.76
N PHE A 313 14.78 -3.65 -17.77
CA PHE A 313 13.32 -3.82 -17.79
C PHE A 313 12.76 -4.83 -18.82
N HIS A 314 13.59 -5.51 -19.63
CA HIS A 314 13.12 -6.22 -20.83
C HIS A 314 13.05 -7.75 -20.81
N GLU A 315 13.75 -8.50 -19.94
CA GLU A 315 13.75 -9.98 -20.09
C GLU A 315 13.78 -10.77 -18.78
N ASP A 316 12.85 -10.54 -17.86
CA ASP A 316 12.40 -11.70 -17.08
C ASP A 316 11.32 -12.43 -17.87
N LYS A 317 11.70 -13.46 -18.63
CA LYS A 317 10.79 -14.32 -19.39
C LYS A 317 9.62 -14.82 -18.54
N HIS A 318 9.81 -14.96 -17.22
CA HIS A 318 8.77 -15.34 -16.26
C HIS A 318 7.74 -14.25 -16.00
N GLN A 319 8.15 -12.97 -16.02
CA GLN A 319 7.20 -11.88 -15.83
C GLN A 319 6.50 -11.48 -17.11
N LEU A 320 7.23 -11.50 -18.23
CA LEU A 320 6.63 -11.43 -19.55
C LEU A 320 5.57 -12.53 -19.69
N SER A 321 5.81 -13.77 -19.23
CA SER A 321 4.76 -14.81 -19.25
C SER A 321 3.62 -14.51 -18.27
N GLN A 322 3.91 -14.08 -17.04
CA GLN A 322 2.88 -13.68 -16.07
C GLN A 322 1.93 -12.62 -16.62
N MET A 323 2.52 -11.59 -17.21
CA MET A 323 1.85 -10.37 -17.63
C MET A 323 1.25 -10.51 -19.01
N ASN A 324 1.88 -11.22 -19.93
CA ASN A 324 1.26 -11.56 -21.21
C ASN A 324 0.04 -12.42 -20.96
N VAL A 325 0.11 -13.44 -20.09
CA VAL A 325 -1.07 -14.24 -19.76
C VAL A 325 -2.14 -13.35 -19.13
N HIS A 326 -1.85 -12.59 -18.07
CA HIS A 326 -2.87 -11.74 -17.43
C HIS A 326 -3.44 -10.67 -18.38
N ASN A 327 -2.60 -9.96 -19.15
CA ASN A 327 -3.03 -8.93 -20.09
C ASN A 327 -3.80 -9.53 -21.27
N ILE A 328 -3.42 -10.70 -21.78
CA ILE A 328 -4.18 -11.42 -22.81
C ILE A 328 -5.53 -11.84 -22.23
N LEU A 329 -5.56 -12.42 -21.03
CA LEU A 329 -6.79 -12.82 -20.35
C LEU A 329 -7.72 -11.60 -20.16
N SER A 330 -7.20 -10.48 -19.65
CA SER A 330 -7.96 -9.24 -19.47
C SER A 330 -8.46 -8.64 -20.79
N LYS A 331 -7.61 -8.54 -21.83
CA LYS A 331 -8.01 -8.04 -23.16
C LYS A 331 -9.06 -8.91 -23.85
N LEU A 332 -9.05 -10.22 -23.60
CA LEU A 332 -10.04 -11.17 -24.10
C LEU A 332 -11.27 -11.28 -23.19
N ASN A 333 -11.38 -10.42 -22.18
CA ASN A 333 -12.43 -10.42 -21.16
C ASN A 333 -12.60 -11.78 -20.43
N ILE A 334 -11.52 -12.55 -20.33
CA ILE A 334 -11.51 -13.86 -19.69
C ILE A 334 -11.83 -13.77 -18.20
N PRO A 335 -11.47 -12.73 -17.42
CA PRO A 335 -11.92 -12.63 -16.03
C PRO A 335 -13.44 -12.54 -15.89
N ASP A 336 -14.12 -11.74 -16.73
CA ASP A 336 -15.58 -11.70 -16.77
C ASP A 336 -16.17 -13.05 -17.21
N PHE A 337 -15.55 -13.71 -18.20
CA PHE A 337 -15.96 -15.06 -18.62
C PHE A 337 -15.75 -16.12 -17.53
N LEU A 338 -14.64 -16.08 -16.80
CA LEU A 338 -14.33 -16.98 -15.68
C LEU A 338 -15.23 -16.71 -14.48
N ARG A 339 -15.72 -15.49 -14.30
CA ARG A 339 -16.81 -15.20 -13.38
C ARG A 339 -18.05 -15.96 -13.84
N ASP A 340 -18.48 -15.78 -15.09
CA ASP A 340 -19.72 -16.38 -15.60
C ASP A 340 -19.63 -17.93 -15.68
N VAL A 341 -18.43 -18.48 -15.82
CA VAL A 341 -18.16 -19.93 -15.89
C VAL A 341 -17.05 -20.34 -14.89
N SER A 342 -17.35 -20.19 -13.60
CA SER A 342 -16.39 -20.41 -12.50
C SER A 342 -15.72 -21.79 -12.48
N LEU A 343 -16.36 -22.83 -13.02
CA LEU A 343 -15.81 -24.19 -13.15
C LEU A 343 -14.54 -24.26 -14.00
N LEU A 344 -14.25 -23.24 -14.82
CA LEU A 344 -13.03 -23.16 -15.62
C LEU A 344 -11.84 -22.55 -14.87
N ILE A 345 -12.06 -21.89 -13.72
CA ILE A 345 -11.00 -21.26 -12.92
C ILE A 345 -9.86 -22.23 -12.60
N PRO A 346 -10.08 -23.47 -12.13
CA PRO A 346 -8.99 -24.42 -11.88
C PRO A 346 -8.10 -24.70 -13.09
N TYR A 347 -8.66 -24.74 -14.30
CA TYR A 347 -7.91 -25.00 -15.52
C TYR A 347 -7.07 -23.79 -15.91
N ALA A 348 -7.65 -22.60 -15.83
CA ALA A 348 -6.93 -21.35 -16.04
C ALA A 348 -5.76 -21.22 -15.03
N MET A 349 -6.01 -21.48 -13.75
CA MET A 349 -4.98 -21.41 -12.71
C MET A 349 -3.85 -22.42 -12.90
N ARG A 350 -4.14 -23.62 -13.38
CA ARG A 350 -3.10 -24.61 -13.74
C ARG A 350 -2.27 -24.17 -14.93
N LEU A 351 -2.90 -23.61 -15.96
CA LEU A 351 -2.18 -23.05 -17.12
C LEU A 351 -1.26 -21.89 -16.69
N ILE A 352 -1.78 -20.99 -15.86
CA ILE A 352 -1.03 -19.89 -15.23
C ILE A 352 0.15 -20.47 -14.43
N ALA A 353 -0.08 -21.41 -13.50
CA ALA A 353 1.01 -22.03 -12.73
C ALA A 353 2.06 -22.70 -13.61
N SER A 354 1.66 -23.46 -14.64
CA SER A 354 2.60 -24.12 -15.55
C SER A 354 3.42 -23.15 -16.41
N THR A 355 2.84 -22.01 -16.81
CA THR A 355 3.54 -21.00 -17.63
C THR A 355 4.38 -20.02 -16.82
N GLN A 356 4.01 -19.78 -15.56
CA GLN A 356 4.68 -18.80 -14.69
C GLN A 356 5.72 -19.46 -13.78
N VAL A 357 5.40 -20.64 -13.27
CA VAL A 357 6.24 -21.43 -12.35
C VAL A 357 6.85 -22.63 -13.07
N GLY A 358 6.05 -23.37 -13.84
CA GLY A 358 6.49 -24.61 -14.50
C GLY A 358 7.61 -24.45 -15.53
N VAL A 359 7.81 -23.26 -16.12
CA VAL A 359 8.93 -23.00 -17.08
C VAL A 359 10.31 -23.04 -16.39
N LEU A 360 10.38 -22.86 -15.07
CA LEU A 360 11.61 -22.96 -14.27
C LEU A 360 12.02 -24.42 -13.97
N ASN A 361 11.21 -25.42 -14.33
CA ASN A 361 11.47 -26.83 -13.99
C ASN A 361 12.77 -27.41 -14.55
N SER A 362 13.44 -26.72 -15.47
CA SER A 362 14.63 -27.24 -16.14
C SER A 362 15.94 -26.94 -15.39
N SER A 363 16.03 -25.84 -14.63
CA SER A 363 17.18 -25.43 -13.80
C SER A 363 16.89 -24.11 -13.05
N PRO A 364 17.39 -23.91 -11.81
CA PRO A 364 17.29 -22.62 -11.14
C PRO A 364 17.99 -21.54 -11.96
N SER A 365 17.37 -20.37 -12.10
CA SER A 365 17.99 -19.24 -12.80
C SER A 365 18.77 -18.39 -11.80
N ILE A 366 20.05 -18.13 -12.10
CA ILE A 366 20.92 -17.28 -11.29
C ILE A 366 21.20 -15.99 -12.05
N LYS A 367 21.03 -14.85 -11.38
CA LYS A 367 21.37 -13.52 -11.91
C LYS A 367 22.26 -12.77 -10.92
N ILE A 368 23.28 -12.08 -11.42
CA ILE A 368 24.08 -11.13 -10.65
C ILE A 368 24.06 -9.79 -11.39
N GLY A 369 23.66 -8.73 -10.69
CA GLY A 369 23.58 -7.39 -11.26
C GLY A 369 23.35 -6.31 -10.20
N PRO A 370 23.20 -5.05 -10.62
CA PRO A 370 22.91 -3.93 -9.72
C PRO A 370 21.70 -4.21 -8.82
N SER A 371 21.81 -3.91 -7.53
CA SER A 371 20.78 -4.19 -6.52
C SER A 371 19.39 -3.70 -6.95
N TYR A 372 19.28 -2.44 -7.37
CA TYR A 372 18.02 -1.81 -7.75
C TYR A 372 17.31 -2.51 -8.92
N GLN A 373 18.05 -3.15 -9.82
CA GLN A 373 17.42 -3.87 -10.93
C GLN A 373 17.03 -5.29 -10.56
N ILE A 374 17.82 -5.95 -9.72
CA ILE A 374 17.52 -7.31 -9.29
C ILE A 374 16.38 -7.30 -8.24
N ALA A 375 16.36 -6.33 -7.33
CA ALA A 375 15.34 -6.18 -6.28
C ALA A 375 13.95 -5.84 -6.84
N HIS A 376 13.88 -4.93 -7.81
CA HIS A 376 12.66 -4.57 -8.52
C HIS A 376 12.31 -5.60 -9.59
N TYR A 377 12.05 -6.83 -9.19
CA TYR A 377 11.55 -7.80 -10.14
C TYR A 377 10.12 -7.41 -10.55
N GLN A 378 9.19 -7.03 -9.65
CA GLN A 378 7.79 -6.75 -10.02
C GLN A 378 7.61 -5.43 -10.80
N ARG A 379 7.73 -5.48 -12.13
CA ARG A 379 7.85 -4.30 -13.00
C ARG A 379 6.57 -3.85 -13.69
N GLN A 380 5.50 -4.63 -13.61
CA GLN A 380 4.20 -4.26 -14.12
C GLN A 380 3.14 -4.79 -13.14
N PHE A 381 2.01 -4.08 -13.01
CA PHE A 381 0.98 -4.38 -12.02
C PHE A 381 -0.39 -4.29 -12.68
N PRO A 382 -1.26 -5.31 -12.55
CA PRO A 382 -2.59 -5.24 -13.13
C PRO A 382 -3.40 -4.06 -12.60
N ARG A 383 -4.20 -3.45 -13.48
CA ARG A 383 -4.91 -2.21 -13.17
C ARG A 383 -6.14 -2.44 -12.31
N GLU A 384 -6.74 -3.62 -12.32
CA GLU A 384 -7.96 -3.95 -11.56
C GLU A 384 -7.69 -5.20 -10.71
N LEU A 385 -7.42 -5.02 -9.42
CA LEU A 385 -7.12 -6.09 -8.47
C LEU A 385 -7.80 -5.84 -7.13
N ASP A 386 -8.24 -6.91 -6.48
CA ASP A 386 -8.44 -6.92 -5.04
C ASP A 386 -7.24 -7.61 -4.39
N ASP A 387 -6.67 -6.93 -3.41
CA ASP A 387 -5.44 -7.30 -2.74
C ASP A 387 -5.62 -7.05 -1.26
N ILE A 388 -5.62 -8.11 -0.45
CA ILE A 388 -5.59 -8.04 1.01
C ILE A 388 -4.24 -8.52 1.48
N ASP A 389 -3.69 -7.93 2.54
CA ASP A 389 -2.42 -8.32 3.12
C ASP A 389 -2.50 -8.23 4.64
N PHE A 390 -1.99 -9.26 5.31
CA PHE A 390 -1.96 -9.39 6.76
C PHE A 390 -0.52 -9.52 7.24
N LEU A 391 -0.14 -8.59 8.12
CA LEU A 391 1.17 -8.54 8.73
C LEU A 391 1.09 -8.99 10.18
N PHE A 392 1.93 -9.94 10.57
CA PHE A 392 1.96 -10.46 11.94
C PHE A 392 3.38 -10.81 12.39
N PRO A 393 3.69 -10.61 13.69
CA PRO A 393 4.98 -10.97 14.25
C PRO A 393 5.14 -12.49 14.38
N VAL A 394 6.36 -12.97 14.16
CA VAL A 394 6.81 -14.34 14.39
C VAL A 394 8.21 -14.33 14.99
N LYS A 395 8.51 -15.24 15.91
CA LYS A 395 9.88 -15.38 16.44
C LYS A 395 10.79 -16.15 15.49
N GLN A 396 10.22 -17.11 14.77
CA GLN A 396 10.93 -17.93 13.79
C GLN A 396 10.18 -17.97 12.46
N PRO A 397 10.85 -17.86 11.30
CA PRO A 397 10.21 -17.92 9.98
C PRO A 397 9.22 -19.07 9.80
N LYS A 398 9.57 -20.28 10.26
CA LYS A 398 8.71 -21.47 10.14
C LYS A 398 7.32 -21.33 10.81
N GLU A 399 7.13 -20.40 11.73
CA GLU A 399 5.83 -20.15 12.36
C GLU A 399 4.79 -19.61 11.38
N MET A 400 5.23 -18.89 10.34
CA MET A 400 4.36 -18.37 9.28
C MET A 400 3.70 -19.51 8.49
N LEU A 401 4.33 -20.68 8.42
CA LEU A 401 3.78 -21.81 7.68
C LEU A 401 2.45 -22.27 8.25
N LYS A 402 2.17 -22.04 9.54
CA LYS A 402 0.85 -22.33 10.12
C LYS A 402 -0.24 -21.41 9.56
N ALA A 403 0.06 -20.12 9.36
CA ALA A 403 -0.85 -19.16 8.74
C ALA A 403 -1.07 -19.51 7.26
N PHE A 404 0.01 -19.84 6.55
CA PHE A 404 -0.08 -20.22 5.16
C PHE A 404 -0.83 -21.54 4.94
N ASP A 405 -0.61 -22.53 5.81
CA ASP A 405 -1.35 -23.80 5.78
C ASP A 405 -2.85 -23.60 6.02
N MET A 406 -3.23 -22.67 6.90
CA MET A 406 -4.63 -22.29 7.10
C MET A 406 -5.25 -21.79 5.79
N ILE A 407 -4.59 -20.87 5.08
CA ILE A 407 -5.09 -20.35 3.79
C ILE A 407 -5.29 -21.49 2.78
N ILE A 408 -4.31 -22.40 2.67
CA ILE A 408 -4.39 -23.57 1.78
C ILE A 408 -5.57 -24.48 2.17
N ASN A 409 -5.77 -24.74 3.46
CA ASN A 409 -6.89 -25.55 3.97
C ASN A 409 -8.24 -24.87 3.70
N THR A 410 -8.33 -23.55 3.85
CA THR A 410 -9.53 -22.77 3.52
C THR A 410 -9.83 -22.86 2.04
N LEU A 411 -8.84 -22.68 1.15
CA LEU A 411 -9.00 -22.87 -0.29
C LEU A 411 -9.44 -24.30 -0.65
N GLU A 412 -8.95 -25.32 0.06
CA GLU A 412 -9.39 -26.71 -0.08
C GLU A 412 -10.87 -26.88 0.29
N ASN A 413 -11.33 -26.26 1.37
CA ASN A 413 -12.74 -26.28 1.78
C ASN A 413 -13.65 -25.62 0.73
N TYR A 414 -13.28 -24.44 0.24
CA TYR A 414 -14.02 -23.78 -0.85
C TYR A 414 -14.04 -24.64 -2.12
N ARG A 415 -12.89 -25.22 -2.50
CA ARG A 415 -12.79 -26.14 -3.63
C ARG A 415 -13.75 -27.31 -3.53
N SER A 416 -13.91 -27.91 -2.33
CA SER A 416 -14.79 -29.07 -2.13
C SER A 416 -16.26 -28.79 -2.48
N ARG A 417 -16.64 -27.51 -2.45
CA ARG A 417 -17.96 -26.97 -2.82
C ARG A 417 -17.98 -26.36 -4.23
N PHE A 418 -16.93 -26.59 -5.04
CA PHE A 418 -16.73 -26.01 -6.36
C PHE A 418 -16.62 -24.48 -6.39
N TYR A 419 -16.08 -23.90 -5.31
CA TYR A 419 -15.79 -22.46 -5.21
C TYR A 419 -14.30 -22.19 -5.35
N TYR A 420 -13.94 -21.18 -6.14
CA TYR A 420 -12.56 -20.87 -6.52
C TYR A 420 -12.27 -19.37 -6.32
N PRO A 421 -12.20 -18.90 -5.06
CA PRO A 421 -12.26 -17.48 -4.74
C PRO A 421 -11.01 -16.69 -5.15
N VAL A 422 -9.85 -17.34 -5.22
CA VAL A 422 -8.56 -16.71 -5.59
C VAL A 422 -8.20 -17.08 -7.02
N SER A 423 -8.14 -16.07 -7.90
CA SER A 423 -7.85 -16.23 -9.34
C SER A 423 -6.49 -15.67 -9.77
N PHE A 424 -5.61 -15.32 -8.81
CA PHE A 424 -4.29 -14.79 -9.12
C PHE A 424 -3.17 -15.46 -8.29
N ALA A 425 -2.87 -15.00 -7.08
CA ALA A 425 -1.76 -15.55 -6.30
C ALA A 425 -1.85 -15.17 -4.81
N VAL A 426 -1.11 -15.93 -4.00
CA VAL A 426 -0.77 -15.59 -2.61
C VAL A 426 0.71 -15.25 -2.56
N TYR A 427 1.09 -14.11 -1.99
CA TYR A 427 2.48 -13.72 -1.82
C TYR A 427 2.89 -13.84 -0.36
N ILE A 428 4.15 -14.20 -0.10
CA ILE A 428 4.70 -14.25 1.25
C ILE A 428 6.02 -13.49 1.26
N ARG A 429 6.16 -12.59 2.24
CA ARG A 429 7.39 -11.84 2.51
C ARG A 429 7.72 -11.87 3.99
N MET A 430 9.01 -11.78 4.29
CA MET A 430 9.50 -11.63 5.65
C MET A 430 10.50 -10.50 5.76
N PHE A 431 10.41 -9.76 6.85
CA PHE A 431 11.27 -8.63 7.13
C PHE A 431 11.31 -8.30 8.63
N LYS A 432 12.17 -7.36 9.04
CA LYS A 432 12.28 -6.99 10.46
C LYS A 432 11.08 -6.19 10.94
N GLY A 433 10.64 -5.21 10.16
CA GLY A 433 9.53 -4.32 10.50
C GLY A 433 9.98 -2.99 11.10
N THR A 434 9.03 -2.18 11.53
CA THR A 434 9.26 -0.87 12.17
C THR A 434 8.16 -0.60 13.20
N ASN A 435 8.51 0.04 14.31
CA ASN A 435 7.59 0.33 15.41
C ASN A 435 7.13 1.79 15.40
N GLY A 436 5.98 2.05 16.03
CA GLY A 436 5.45 3.39 16.26
C GLY A 436 4.15 3.68 15.50
N GLY A 437 3.30 4.52 16.08
CA GLY A 437 2.05 4.96 15.49
C GLY A 437 1.20 3.80 14.98
N LEU A 438 0.71 3.92 13.75
CA LEU A 438 -0.11 2.87 13.12
C LEU A 438 0.71 1.90 12.27
N SER A 439 2.00 1.69 12.57
CA SER A 439 2.81 0.72 11.85
C SER A 439 2.19 -0.69 11.92
N THR A 440 1.90 -1.24 10.74
CA THR A 440 1.40 -2.60 10.54
C THR A 440 2.46 -3.66 10.85
N SER A 441 3.72 -3.26 10.96
CA SER A 441 4.88 -4.13 11.18
C SER A 441 5.50 -3.96 12.57
N SER A 442 4.69 -3.54 13.54
CA SER A 442 5.14 -3.39 14.92
C SER A 442 5.45 -4.75 15.55
N HIS A 443 6.60 -4.89 16.19
CA HIS A 443 7.16 -6.15 16.68
C HIS A 443 8.06 -5.95 17.90
N GLN A 444 8.30 -7.04 18.64
CA GLN A 444 9.32 -7.10 19.69
C GLN A 444 10.74 -7.27 19.11
N PRO A 445 11.80 -6.91 19.85
CA PRO A 445 13.17 -6.98 19.34
C PRO A 445 13.64 -8.34 18.83
N ASP A 446 13.10 -9.46 19.34
CA ASP A 446 13.41 -10.83 18.93
C ASP A 446 12.48 -11.38 17.84
N GLU A 447 11.55 -10.57 17.33
CA GLU A 447 10.57 -10.97 16.33
C GLU A 447 10.92 -10.47 14.92
N TYR A 448 10.36 -11.14 13.93
CA TYR A 448 10.29 -10.73 12.53
C TYR A 448 8.82 -10.55 12.15
N ILE A 449 8.56 -9.85 11.07
CA ILE A 449 7.22 -9.71 10.49
C ILE A 449 7.09 -10.63 9.29
N ALA A 450 6.03 -11.43 9.28
CA ALA A 450 5.54 -12.11 8.10
C ALA A 450 4.37 -11.31 7.50
N ALA A 451 4.42 -11.08 6.19
CA ALA A 451 3.33 -10.50 5.41
C ALA A 451 2.81 -11.56 4.44
N ILE A 452 1.48 -11.70 4.36
CA ILE A 452 0.82 -12.61 3.43
C ILE A 452 -0.24 -11.85 2.65
N ASP A 453 0.05 -11.59 1.38
CA ASP A 453 -0.85 -10.95 0.44
C ASP A 453 -1.71 -12.01 -0.26
N ILE A 454 -3.01 -11.79 -0.40
CA ILE A 454 -3.89 -12.59 -1.25
C ILE A 454 -4.48 -11.69 -2.32
N VAL A 455 -4.09 -11.95 -3.56
CA VAL A 455 -4.45 -11.15 -4.72
C VAL A 455 -5.41 -11.93 -5.59
N THR A 456 -6.44 -11.26 -6.10
CA THR A 456 -7.44 -11.83 -6.99
C THR A 456 -8.04 -10.78 -7.91
N ASP A 457 -8.78 -11.23 -8.93
CA ASP A 457 -9.68 -10.36 -9.66
C ASP A 457 -10.83 -9.86 -8.74
N PRO A 458 -11.12 -8.55 -8.68
CA PRO A 458 -12.14 -7.98 -7.78
C PRO A 458 -13.56 -8.48 -8.09
N LYS A 459 -13.80 -9.02 -9.29
CA LYS A 459 -15.07 -9.62 -9.72
C LYS A 459 -15.11 -11.14 -9.49
N SER A 460 -14.09 -11.73 -8.86
CA SER A 460 -14.04 -13.16 -8.54
C SER A 460 -15.24 -13.59 -7.68
N ILE A 461 -15.98 -14.61 -8.12
CA ILE A 461 -17.13 -15.13 -7.37
C ILE A 461 -16.63 -15.82 -6.10
N TYR A 462 -17.39 -15.71 -5.02
CA TYR A 462 -17.11 -16.29 -3.70
C TYR A 462 -15.92 -15.66 -2.96
N TYR A 463 -15.29 -14.64 -3.54
CA TYR A 463 -14.25 -13.84 -2.88
C TYR A 463 -14.84 -12.78 -1.93
N GLN A 464 -15.78 -11.94 -2.41
CA GLN A 464 -16.44 -10.88 -1.63
C GLN A 464 -17.94 -10.75 -1.93
N LEU A 465 -18.78 -10.35 -0.96
CA LEU A 465 -20.23 -10.14 -1.10
C LEU A 465 -20.45 -8.70 -1.53
N LEU A 466 -21.29 -8.46 -2.53
CA LEU A 466 -21.88 -7.13 -2.66
C LEU A 466 -22.78 -6.91 -1.42
N PRO A 467 -22.82 -5.71 -0.82
CA PRO A 467 -23.56 -5.47 0.43
C PRO A 467 -25.04 -5.92 0.43
N LYS A 468 -25.67 -6.01 -0.75
CA LYS A 468 -27.06 -6.45 -0.94
C LYS A 468 -27.27 -7.98 -0.92
N GLU A 469 -26.19 -8.76 -0.91
CA GLU A 469 -26.24 -10.23 -1.04
C GLU A 469 -26.07 -10.97 0.31
N ARG A 470 -25.91 -10.24 1.43
CA ARG A 470 -25.84 -10.84 2.78
C ARG A 470 -27.22 -11.36 3.18
N GLU A 471 -27.37 -12.68 3.22
CA GLU A 471 -28.53 -13.38 3.78
C GLU A 471 -28.09 -14.32 4.90
N GLU A 472 -28.84 -14.35 5.99
CA GLU A 472 -28.64 -15.26 7.12
C GLU A 472 -28.70 -16.73 6.65
N GLY A 473 -27.68 -17.53 6.99
CA GLY A 473 -27.58 -18.95 6.60
C GLY A 473 -26.84 -19.24 5.28
N LYS A 474 -26.34 -18.23 4.56
CA LYS A 474 -25.38 -18.43 3.45
C LYS A 474 -23.93 -18.49 3.98
N PRO A 475 -23.02 -19.27 3.36
CA PRO A 475 -21.64 -19.34 3.80
C PRO A 475 -20.94 -17.97 3.71
N ASN A 476 -20.16 -17.63 4.73
CA ASN A 476 -19.20 -16.52 4.69
C ASN A 476 -18.36 -16.59 3.41
N LYS A 477 -17.97 -15.43 2.85
CA LYS A 477 -17.10 -15.39 1.66
C LYS A 477 -15.64 -15.43 2.06
N PHE A 478 -14.81 -15.93 1.14
CA PHE A 478 -13.42 -16.28 1.44
C PHE A 478 -12.64 -15.14 2.09
N LYS A 479 -12.82 -13.91 1.62
CA LYS A 479 -12.18 -12.72 2.18
C LYS A 479 -12.55 -12.49 3.65
N GLU A 480 -13.81 -12.72 4.02
CA GLU A 480 -14.31 -12.58 5.40
C GLU A 480 -13.74 -13.69 6.30
N ASP A 481 -13.73 -14.96 5.85
CA ASP A 481 -13.13 -16.07 6.60
C ASP A 481 -11.65 -15.84 6.91
N ILE A 482 -10.89 -15.33 5.93
CA ILE A 482 -9.48 -14.99 6.11
C ILE A 482 -9.33 -13.81 7.09
N GLN A 483 -10.16 -12.77 6.95
CA GLN A 483 -10.16 -11.60 7.84
C GLN A 483 -10.47 -11.99 9.29
N GLU A 484 -11.55 -12.75 9.52
CA GLU A 484 -11.96 -13.23 10.84
C GLU A 484 -10.85 -14.04 11.50
N TYR A 485 -10.20 -14.94 10.75
CA TYR A 485 -9.08 -15.71 11.29
C TYR A 485 -7.90 -14.82 11.69
N PHE A 486 -7.40 -13.98 10.77
CA PHE A 486 -6.18 -13.22 11.01
C PHE A 486 -6.36 -12.09 12.03
N MET A 487 -7.57 -11.54 12.14
CA MET A 487 -7.84 -10.37 12.97
C MET A 487 -8.54 -10.70 14.29
N ASP A 488 -8.78 -11.97 14.60
CA ASP A 488 -9.27 -12.39 15.92
C ASP A 488 -8.19 -12.10 17.00
N PRO A 489 -8.51 -11.30 18.04
CA PRO A 489 -7.60 -11.03 19.17
C PRO A 489 -7.12 -12.29 19.91
N ASN A 490 -7.86 -13.40 19.81
CA ASN A 490 -7.49 -14.68 20.41
C ASN A 490 -6.60 -15.52 19.49
N ASN A 491 -6.43 -15.13 18.23
CA ASN A 491 -5.53 -15.81 17.32
C ASN A 491 -4.09 -15.40 17.63
N LYS A 492 -3.19 -16.40 17.74
CA LYS A 492 -1.76 -16.17 17.99
C LYS A 492 -1.07 -15.23 16.98
N PHE A 493 -1.64 -15.06 15.79
CA PHE A 493 -1.10 -14.16 14.78
C PHE A 493 -1.56 -12.71 14.98
N TYR A 494 -2.81 -12.50 15.42
CA TYR A 494 -3.49 -11.21 15.56
C TYR A 494 -2.92 -10.12 14.63
N ALA A 495 -3.14 -10.31 13.34
CA ALA A 495 -2.47 -9.61 12.27
C ALA A 495 -3.08 -8.23 12.01
N LYS A 496 -2.24 -7.33 11.50
CA LYS A 496 -2.63 -5.99 11.07
C LYS A 496 -2.78 -5.96 9.54
N PRO A 497 -3.90 -5.46 9.00
CA PRO A 497 -4.05 -5.32 7.56
C PRO A 497 -3.16 -4.20 7.02
N HIS A 498 -2.58 -4.38 5.83
CA HIS A 498 -1.72 -3.37 5.21
C HIS A 498 -2.51 -2.14 4.73
N TRP A 499 -2.12 -0.92 5.15
CA TRP A 499 -2.84 0.33 4.83
C TRP A 499 -2.98 0.64 3.33
N GLY A 500 -1.95 0.33 2.55
CA GLY A 500 -1.95 0.52 1.09
C GLY A 500 -2.74 -0.51 0.28
N LYS A 501 -3.35 -1.51 0.94
CA LYS A 501 -4.11 -2.62 0.34
C LYS A 501 -5.59 -2.48 0.65
N THR A 502 -6.40 -3.48 0.35
CA THR A 502 -7.84 -3.46 0.64
C THR A 502 -8.07 -3.67 2.13
N LEU A 503 -8.66 -2.67 2.78
CA LEU A 503 -8.93 -2.70 4.20
C LEU A 503 -10.27 -3.42 4.52
N PRO A 504 -10.33 -4.21 5.61
CA PRO A 504 -11.58 -4.75 6.12
C PRO A 504 -12.52 -3.64 6.64
N PHE A 505 -13.78 -3.65 6.21
CA PHE A 505 -14.75 -2.59 6.54
C PHE A 505 -15.26 -2.62 8.00
N ASN A 506 -15.28 -3.80 8.64
CA ASN A 506 -15.87 -4.00 9.97
C ASN A 506 -14.82 -4.17 11.09
N THR A 507 -13.66 -3.54 10.95
CA THR A 507 -12.57 -3.65 11.93
C THR A 507 -12.54 -2.47 12.90
N ASN A 508 -12.44 -2.78 14.20
CA ASN A 508 -12.14 -1.79 15.22
C ASN A 508 -10.63 -1.52 15.31
N TYR A 509 -10.14 -0.56 14.51
CA TYR A 509 -8.72 -0.21 14.50
C TYR A 509 -8.21 0.40 15.81
N ALA A 510 -9.09 1.03 16.60
CA ALA A 510 -8.71 1.57 17.91
C ALA A 510 -8.36 0.46 18.90
N GLU A 511 -9.06 -0.67 18.82
CA GLU A 511 -8.75 -1.87 19.59
C GLU A 511 -7.48 -2.55 19.08
N LEU A 512 -7.35 -2.72 17.76
CA LEU A 512 -6.19 -3.35 17.11
C LEU A 512 -4.85 -2.67 17.44
N TYR A 513 -4.85 -1.34 17.54
CA TYR A 513 -3.65 -0.55 17.82
C TYR A 513 -3.56 -0.05 19.27
N GLY A 514 -4.63 -0.19 20.06
CA GLY A 514 -4.66 0.15 21.48
C GLY A 514 -4.12 1.55 21.82
N ASN A 515 -3.08 1.61 22.64
CA ASN A 515 -2.48 2.87 23.07
C ASN A 515 -1.78 3.63 21.94
N ASP A 516 -1.24 2.93 20.94
CA ASP A 516 -0.61 3.59 19.79
C ASP A 516 -1.66 4.35 18.96
N PHE A 517 -2.90 3.83 18.88
CA PHE A 517 -4.02 4.55 18.27
C PHE A 517 -4.34 5.85 19.02
N LYS A 518 -4.41 5.80 20.36
CA LYS A 518 -4.66 7.00 21.17
C LYS A 518 -3.58 8.05 20.99
N LYS A 519 -2.31 7.63 20.98
CA LYS A 519 -1.17 8.52 20.71
C LYS A 519 -1.24 9.10 19.30
N PHE A 520 -1.58 8.28 18.31
CA PHE A 520 -1.77 8.70 16.93
C PHE A 520 -2.81 9.81 16.79
N ILE A 521 -4.00 9.61 17.38
CA ILE A 521 -5.06 10.63 17.37
C ILE A 521 -4.61 11.91 18.06
N HIS A 522 -3.99 11.81 19.23
CA HIS A 522 -3.49 12.98 19.96
C HIS A 522 -2.49 13.81 19.13
N VAL A 523 -1.54 13.14 18.47
CA VAL A 523 -0.56 13.81 17.61
C VAL A 523 -1.23 14.42 16.38
N ALA A 524 -2.21 13.72 15.79
CA ALA A 524 -2.94 14.21 14.62
C ALA A 524 -3.71 15.49 14.97
N GLU A 525 -4.37 15.51 16.12
CA GLU A 525 -5.05 16.70 16.64
C GLU A 525 -4.07 17.86 16.83
N ASN A 526 -2.92 17.63 17.46
CA ASN A 526 -1.91 18.68 17.65
C ASN A 526 -1.35 19.24 16.33
N CYS A 527 -1.27 18.41 15.28
CA CYS A 527 -0.85 18.83 13.94
C CYS A 527 -1.95 19.55 13.15
N LEU A 528 -3.21 19.18 13.37
CA LEU A 528 -4.38 19.76 12.71
C LEU A 528 -4.87 21.07 13.36
N TYR A 529 -4.60 21.23 14.66
CA TYR A 529 -4.96 22.43 15.43
C TYR A 529 -3.68 23.05 16.00
N SER A 530 -3.12 24.04 15.31
CA SER A 530 -1.96 24.77 15.85
C SER A 530 -2.32 25.47 17.16
N ARG A 531 -1.43 25.34 18.15
CA ARG A 531 -1.34 26.11 19.40
C ARG A 531 -1.32 27.64 19.16
N ALA A 532 -2.44 28.22 18.77
CA ALA A 532 -2.64 29.66 18.72
C ALA A 532 -3.86 29.98 19.58
N GLY A 533 -3.66 30.08 20.90
CA GLY A 533 -4.72 30.43 21.85
C GLY A 533 -4.38 30.08 23.30
N ASP A 534 -4.98 30.83 24.21
CA ASP A 534 -4.84 30.81 25.68
C ASP A 534 -4.85 29.38 26.29
N PRO A 535 -3.97 29.04 27.26
CA PRO A 535 -3.98 27.76 27.99
C PRO A 535 -5.34 27.35 28.58
N ASN A 536 -6.20 28.31 28.93
CA ASN A 536 -7.55 28.01 29.41
C ASN A 536 -8.53 27.64 28.27
N GLU A 537 -8.35 28.20 27.07
CA GLU A 537 -9.07 27.74 25.87
C GLU A 537 -8.64 26.33 25.48
N TYR A 538 -7.38 25.94 25.69
CA TYR A 538 -6.89 24.59 25.42
C TYR A 538 -7.57 23.51 26.28
N LEU A 539 -7.78 23.76 27.58
CA LEU A 539 -8.47 22.82 28.48
C LEU A 539 -9.97 22.72 28.19
N ILE A 540 -10.59 23.84 27.79
CA ILE A 540 -11.99 23.89 27.36
C ILE A 540 -12.14 23.20 26.00
N GLN A 541 -11.23 23.43 25.06
CA GLN A 541 -11.18 22.76 23.76
C GLN A 541 -10.89 21.27 23.92
N GLN A 542 -9.98 20.82 24.79
CA GLN A 542 -9.76 19.39 25.08
C GLN A 542 -11.03 18.70 25.59
N ARG A 543 -11.77 19.32 26.53
CA ARG A 543 -13.05 18.79 27.01
C ARG A 543 -14.15 18.84 25.95
N GLU A 544 -14.21 19.90 25.15
CA GLU A 544 -15.13 19.97 24.00
C GLU A 544 -14.74 18.98 22.88
N ILE A 545 -13.46 18.69 22.67
CA ILE A 545 -12.93 17.76 21.66
C ILE A 545 -13.20 16.33 22.09
N GLN A 546 -13.01 15.99 23.36
CA GLN A 546 -13.36 14.67 23.89
C GLN A 546 -14.87 14.43 23.78
N ASN A 547 -15.69 15.43 24.14
CA ASN A 547 -17.14 15.40 23.96
C ASN A 547 -17.57 15.42 22.48
N ARG A 548 -16.83 16.09 21.58
CA ARG A 548 -17.11 16.16 20.13
C ARG A 548 -16.63 14.94 19.36
N ALA A 549 -15.56 14.28 19.78
CA ALA A 549 -15.14 12.99 19.24
C ALA A 549 -16.15 11.91 19.66
N GLU A 550 -16.57 11.92 20.93
CA GLU A 550 -17.67 11.06 21.39
C GLU A 550 -18.98 11.39 20.67
N GLN A 551 -19.34 12.67 20.48
CA GLN A 551 -20.50 13.06 19.68
C GLN A 551 -20.35 12.71 18.20
N PHE A 552 -19.18 12.86 17.59
CA PHE A 552 -18.95 12.53 16.18
C PHE A 552 -19.11 11.03 15.96
N PHE A 553 -18.56 10.19 16.85
CA PHE A 553 -18.75 8.74 16.76
C PHE A 553 -20.15 8.29 17.21
N GLN A 554 -20.84 9.03 18.08
CA GLN A 554 -22.27 8.83 18.39
C GLN A 554 -23.18 9.27 17.24
N GLU A 555 -22.86 10.35 16.54
CA GLU A 555 -23.55 10.77 15.32
C GLU A 555 -23.24 9.82 14.17
N LEU A 556 -22.03 9.28 14.06
CA LEU A 556 -21.70 8.21 13.12
C LEU A 556 -22.53 6.95 13.43
N ARG A 557 -22.68 6.56 14.71
CA ARG A 557 -23.58 5.48 15.14
C ARG A 557 -25.05 5.78 14.83
N LYS A 558 -25.54 7.00 15.11
CA LYS A 558 -26.91 7.43 14.77
C LYS A 558 -27.16 7.49 13.27
N LEU A 559 -26.18 7.91 12.47
CA LEU A 559 -26.27 7.96 11.01
C LEU A 559 -26.32 6.53 10.44
N VAL A 560 -25.56 5.61 11.03
CA VAL A 560 -25.63 4.17 10.74
C VAL A 560 -27.02 3.63 11.10
N GLU A 561 -27.55 3.88 12.30
CA GLU A 561 -28.89 3.45 12.73
C GLU A 561 -30.03 4.08 11.91
N GLN A 562 -29.96 5.37 11.57
CA GLN A 562 -30.96 6.06 10.74
C GLN A 562 -30.92 5.61 9.27
N THR A 563 -29.74 5.23 8.76
CA THR A 563 -29.63 4.64 7.42
C THR A 563 -30.17 3.21 7.40
N THR A 564 -30.07 2.48 8.52
CA THR A 564 -30.73 1.18 8.73
C THR A 564 -32.25 1.34 8.81
N GLN A 565 -32.76 2.33 9.56
CA GLN A 565 -34.20 2.56 9.74
C GLN A 565 -34.90 3.12 8.49
N LYS A 566 -34.27 4.07 7.78
CA LYS A 566 -34.82 4.64 6.54
C LYS A 566 -34.94 3.60 5.42
N ASN A 567 -34.05 2.61 5.39
CA ASN A 567 -34.13 1.46 4.47
C ASN A 567 -35.18 0.40 4.89
N ILE A 568 -35.69 0.47 6.12
CA ILE A 568 -36.81 -0.35 6.62
C ILE A 568 -38.15 0.34 6.28
N ASP A 569 -38.23 1.66 6.45
CA ASP A 569 -39.45 2.46 6.18
C ASP A 569 -39.71 2.68 4.67
N ASP A 570 -38.66 2.84 3.85
CA ASP A 570 -38.82 2.94 2.38
C ASP A 570 -39.28 1.60 1.73
N LYS A 571 -39.22 0.47 2.46
CA LYS A 571 -39.74 -0.84 2.03
C LYS A 571 -41.17 -1.13 2.45
N THR A 572 -41.73 -0.40 3.41
CA THR A 572 -43.15 -0.53 3.80
C THR A 572 -44.08 0.30 2.92
N THR A 573 -43.54 1.21 2.10
CA THR A 573 -44.32 2.07 1.19
C THR A 573 -44.31 1.59 -0.27
N LEU A 574 -43.72 0.43 -0.55
CA LEU A 574 -43.64 -0.22 -1.87
C LEU A 574 -44.06 -1.70 -1.83
N ASN A 575 -44.87 -2.09 -0.83
CA ASN A 575 -45.60 -3.35 -0.79
C ASN A 575 -46.99 -3.18 -1.41
#